data_AF-A0A356G5P7-F1
#
_entry.id   AF-A0A356G5P7-F1
#
_cell.length_a   1.000
_cell.length_b   1.000
_cell.length_c   1.000
_cell.angle_alpha   90.00
_cell.angle_beta   90.00
_cell.angle_gamma   90.00
#
_symmetry.space_group_name_H-M   'P 1'
#
loop_
_entity.id
_entity.type
_entity.pdbx_description
1 polymer ?
#
loop_
_entity_poly.entity_id
_entity_poly.type
_entity_poly.pdbx_seq_one_letter_code
_entity_poly.pdbx_strand_id
1 'polypeptide(L)'
;MAVSFVRIDDRMIHGQTVTRWALEYPCDGIIAVNDAAASNPVLKSAYKSAAPDKKTFVWTMEHFKEKAQTVRDSKTRYFLITKNPIDMAEILVNFGFVPDDVKTVIVGPCNDRPGTTKLGNNQSITQ
;
A
#
# COMPACT_ATOMS: atom_id res chain seq x y z
N MET A 1 3.35 -15.96 -7.51
CA MET A 1 2.75 -15.05 -6.52
C MET A 1 3.18 -13.65 -6.89
N ALA A 2 2.25 -12.88 -7.44
CA ALA A 2 2.43 -11.51 -7.88
C ALA A 2 2.32 -10.53 -6.72
N VAL A 3 1.46 -10.75 -5.73
CA VAL A 3 1.39 -9.89 -4.53
C VAL A 3 1.81 -10.70 -3.32
N SER A 4 2.94 -10.32 -2.70
CA SER A 4 3.51 -11.05 -1.56
C SER A 4 3.15 -10.44 -0.20
N PHE A 5 2.71 -9.18 -0.19
CA PHE A 5 2.42 -8.47 1.05
C PHE A 5 1.40 -7.35 0.84
N VAL A 6 0.49 -7.20 1.80
CA VAL A 6 -0.57 -6.18 1.78
C VAL A 6 -0.57 -5.41 3.10
N ARG A 7 -0.46 -4.09 3.03
CA ARG A 7 -0.38 -3.22 4.21
C ARG A 7 -1.21 -1.95 4.06
N ILE A 8 -1.74 -1.48 5.17
CA ILE A 8 -2.31 -0.12 5.31
C ILE A 8 -1.37 0.70 6.18
N ASP A 9 -1.00 1.91 5.76
CA ASP A 9 -0.14 2.81 6.54
C ASP A 9 -0.41 4.27 6.14
N ASP A 10 -0.78 5.13 7.09
CA ASP A 10 -1.10 6.55 6.81
C ASP A 10 0.07 7.31 6.16
N ARG A 11 1.29 6.82 6.35
CA ARG A 11 2.53 7.41 5.82
C ARG A 11 3.02 6.72 4.55
N MET A 12 2.33 5.67 4.11
CA MET A 12 2.67 4.83 2.96
C MET A 12 4.16 4.45 2.92
N ILE A 13 4.93 5.02 1.99
CA ILE A 13 6.34 4.67 1.82
C ILE A 13 7.22 5.66 2.59
N HIS A 14 7.76 5.25 3.74
CA HIS A 14 8.55 6.14 4.59
C HIS A 14 9.60 5.41 5.44
N GLY A 15 10.69 6.13 5.75
CA GLY A 15 11.75 5.69 6.67
C GLY A 15 12.31 4.31 6.33
N GLN A 16 12.79 3.60 7.35
CA GLN A 16 13.30 2.23 7.19
C GLN A 16 12.22 1.14 7.33
N THR A 17 10.99 1.52 7.68
CA THR A 17 9.88 0.57 7.92
C THR A 17 9.57 -0.25 6.67
N VAL A 18 9.46 0.42 5.51
CA VAL A 18 9.17 -0.25 4.25
C VAL A 18 10.35 -1.13 3.83
N THR A 19 11.57 -0.65 3.99
CA THR A 19 12.79 -1.43 3.74
C THR A 19 12.81 -2.71 4.57
N ARG A 20 12.47 -2.61 5.86
CA ARG A 20 12.41 -3.78 6.74
C ARG A 20 11.30 -4.76 6.32
N TRP A 21 10.11 -4.26 6.00
CA TRP A 21 9.02 -5.13 5.50
C TRP A 21 9.36 -5.78 4.16
N ALA A 22 10.06 -5.08 3.25
CA ALA A 22 10.49 -5.64 1.98
C ALA A 22 11.60 -6.70 2.12
N LEU A 23 12.27 -6.78 3.28
CA LEU A 23 13.16 -7.87 3.66
C LEU A 23 12.41 -9.04 4.30
N GLU A 24 11.46 -8.73 5.20
CA GLU A 24 10.65 -9.74 5.90
C GLU A 24 9.69 -10.47 4.94
N TYR A 25 9.08 -9.72 4.03
CA TYR A 25 8.29 -10.22 2.91
C TYR A 25 8.97 -9.81 1.61
N PRO A 26 9.87 -10.65 1.09
CA PRO A 26 10.64 -10.34 -0.12
C PRO A 26 9.74 -9.90 -1.28
N CYS A 27 9.95 -8.66 -1.73
CA CYS A 27 9.31 -8.09 -2.91
C CYS A 27 10.34 -7.47 -3.86
N ASP A 28 9.97 -7.39 -5.12
CA ASP A 28 10.79 -6.82 -6.19
C ASP A 28 10.29 -5.40 -6.54
N GLY A 29 9.03 -5.10 -6.24
CA GLY A 29 8.43 -3.78 -6.39
C GLY A 29 7.40 -3.44 -5.32
N ILE A 30 7.07 -2.16 -5.21
CA ILE A 30 6.05 -1.63 -4.30
C ILE A 30 5.01 -0.89 -5.12
N ILE A 31 3.74 -1.18 -4.86
CA ILE A 31 2.58 -0.50 -5.45
C ILE A 31 1.89 0.28 -4.34
N ALA A 32 2.03 1.60 -4.35
CA ALA A 32 1.28 2.51 -3.51
C ALA A 32 0.06 3.03 -4.27
N VAL A 33 -1.14 2.79 -3.73
CA VAL A 33 -2.39 3.30 -4.31
C VAL A 33 -2.91 4.45 -3.47
N ASN A 34 -2.88 5.65 -4.04
CA ASN A 34 -3.43 6.87 -3.44
C ASN A 34 -3.53 8.00 -4.47
N ASP A 35 -4.75 8.47 -4.75
CA ASP A 35 -5.02 9.43 -5.82
C ASP A 35 -4.30 10.77 -5.63
N ALA A 36 -4.28 11.27 -4.39
CA ALA A 36 -3.64 12.53 -4.05
C ALA A 36 -2.11 12.47 -4.25
N ALA A 37 -1.48 11.36 -3.88
CA ALA A 37 -0.05 11.14 -4.08
C ALA A 37 0.29 10.91 -5.55
N ALA A 38 -0.54 10.16 -6.29
CA ALA A 38 -0.30 9.84 -7.69
C ALA A 38 -0.41 11.08 -8.60
N SER A 39 -1.29 12.02 -8.25
CA SER A 39 -1.53 13.27 -8.97
C SER A 39 -0.58 14.41 -8.58
N ASN A 40 0.20 14.25 -7.51
CA ASN A 40 1.15 15.26 -7.04
C ASN A 40 2.61 14.83 -7.36
N PRO A 41 3.30 15.53 -8.28
CA PRO A 41 4.67 15.16 -8.68
C PRO A 41 5.68 15.14 -7.52
N VAL A 42 5.52 16.04 -6.55
CA VAL A 42 6.40 16.14 -5.39
C VAL A 42 6.22 14.93 -4.48
N LEU A 43 4.97 14.58 -4.15
CA LEU A 43 4.66 13.40 -3.33
C LEU A 43 5.10 12.10 -4.02
N LYS A 44 4.83 11.99 -5.33
CA LYS A 44 5.24 10.84 -6.14
C LYS A 44 6.76 10.65 -6.15
N SER A 45 7.50 11.75 -6.28
CA SER A 45 8.97 11.72 -6.21
C SER A 45 9.45 11.30 -4.83
N ALA A 46 8.90 11.90 -3.76
CA ALA A 46 9.28 11.59 -2.39
C ALA A 46 9.08 10.11 -2.03
N TYR A 47 7.96 9.51 -2.42
CA TYR A 47 7.71 8.09 -2.17
C TYR A 47 8.67 7.17 -2.93
N LYS A 48 9.06 7.52 -4.16
CA LYS A 48 10.06 6.75 -4.92
C LYS A 48 11.44 6.86 -4.28
N SER A 49 11.82 8.05 -3.84
CA SER A 49 13.10 8.28 -3.15
C SER A 49 13.19 7.57 -1.80
N ALA A 50 12.07 7.32 -1.13
CA ALA A 50 12.02 6.61 0.14
C ALA A 50 12.27 5.09 0.03
N ALA A 51 12.22 4.52 -1.18
CA ALA A 51 12.51 3.11 -1.45
C ALA A 51 13.43 2.97 -2.68
N PRO A 52 14.69 3.46 -2.61
CA PRO A 52 15.57 3.59 -3.77
C PRO A 52 15.94 2.23 -4.39
N ASP A 53 16.00 1.17 -3.59
CA ASP A 53 16.38 -0.17 -4.03
C ASP A 53 15.20 -1.00 -4.60
N LYS A 54 13.99 -0.42 -4.63
CA LYS A 54 12.77 -1.12 -5.06
C LYS A 54 12.05 -0.33 -6.15
N LYS A 55 11.55 -1.05 -7.16
CA LYS A 55 10.74 -0.43 -8.20
C LYS A 55 9.42 0.04 -7.59
N THR A 56 9.26 1.35 -7.45
CA THR A 56 8.13 1.95 -6.74
C THR A 56 7.14 2.60 -7.70
N PHE A 57 5.89 2.16 -7.62
CA PHE A 57 4.76 2.69 -8.34
C PHE A 57 3.85 3.46 -7.38
N VAL A 58 3.42 4.65 -7.80
CA VAL A 58 2.40 5.44 -7.10
C VAL A 58 1.28 5.68 -8.10
N TRP A 59 0.15 5.02 -7.86
CA TRP A 59 -0.98 4.94 -8.79
C TRP A 59 -2.27 5.49 -8.17
N THR A 60 -3.15 5.95 -9.04
CA THR A 60 -4.54 6.21 -8.68
C THR A 60 -5.28 4.88 -8.52
N MET A 61 -6.41 4.89 -7.84
CA MET A 61 -7.31 3.74 -7.71
C MET A 61 -7.75 3.22 -9.09
N GLU A 62 -8.12 4.13 -9.99
CA GLU A 62 -8.50 3.81 -11.36
C GLU A 62 -7.37 3.09 -12.12
N HIS A 63 -6.15 3.65 -12.08
CA HIS A 63 -5.00 3.06 -12.75
C HIS A 63 -4.65 1.68 -12.18
N PHE A 64 -4.81 1.49 -10.86
CA PHE A 64 -4.64 0.18 -10.25
C PHE A 64 -5.63 -0.83 -10.82
N LYS A 65 -6.93 -0.47 -10.90
CA LYS A 65 -7.97 -1.35 -11.45
C LYS A 65 -7.69 -1.74 -12.90
N GLU A 66 -7.26 -0.78 -13.74
CA GLU A 66 -6.85 -1.04 -15.12
C GLU A 66 -5.68 -2.01 -15.23
N LYS A 67 -4.71 -1.91 -14.32
CA LYS A 67 -3.49 -2.75 -14.31
C LYS A 67 -3.61 -4.00 -13.45
N ALA A 68 -4.74 -4.23 -12.79
CA ALA A 68 -4.90 -5.31 -11.82
C ALA A 68 -4.61 -6.69 -12.43
N GLN A 69 -5.09 -6.94 -13.65
CA GLN A 69 -4.80 -8.19 -14.37
C GLN A 69 -3.31 -8.33 -14.70
N THR A 70 -2.68 -7.25 -15.18
CA THR A 70 -1.23 -7.23 -15.44
C THR A 70 -0.41 -7.46 -14.18
N VAL A 71 -0.84 -6.90 -13.04
CA VAL A 71 -0.22 -7.15 -11.74
C VAL A 71 -0.32 -8.63 -11.42
N ARG A 72 -1.51 -9.22 -11.51
CA ARG A 72 -1.76 -10.65 -11.22
C ARG A 72 -0.93 -11.60 -12.08
N ASP A 73 -0.78 -11.28 -13.36
CA ASP A 73 -0.03 -12.11 -14.32
C ASP A 73 1.48 -11.86 -14.28
N SER A 74 1.93 -10.92 -13.45
CA SER A 74 3.34 -10.55 -13.34
C SER A 74 4.16 -11.65 -12.65
N LYS A 75 5.40 -11.82 -13.12
CA LYS A 75 6.44 -12.59 -12.41
C LYS A 75 7.09 -11.79 -11.28
N THR A 76 6.82 -10.48 -11.21
CA THR A 76 7.35 -9.58 -10.18
C THR A 76 6.53 -9.74 -8.90
N ARG A 77 7.20 -9.82 -7.74
CA ARG A 77 6.52 -9.82 -6.44
C ARG A 77 6.32 -8.40 -5.97
N TYR A 78 5.07 -8.03 -5.71
CA TYR A 78 4.66 -6.70 -5.29
C TYR A 78 4.27 -6.68 -3.82
N PHE A 79 4.72 -5.62 -3.16
CA PHE A 79 4.14 -5.13 -1.91
C PHE A 79 3.05 -4.12 -2.27
N LEU A 80 1.79 -4.44 -1.95
CA LEU A 80 0.67 -3.51 -2.10
C LEU A 80 0.44 -2.69 -0.82
N ILE A 81 0.42 -1.36 -0.94
CA ILE A 81 0.20 -0.45 0.17
C ILE A 81 -0.85 0.61 -0.16
N THR A 82 -1.75 0.87 0.78
CA THR A 82 -2.66 2.02 0.72
C THR A 82 -2.44 2.92 1.94
N LYS A 83 -2.90 4.17 1.82
CA LYS A 83 -2.88 5.11 2.93
C LYS A 83 -3.85 4.73 4.04
N ASN A 84 -5.04 4.27 3.68
CA ASN A 84 -6.13 4.05 4.64
C ASN A 84 -6.89 2.74 4.35
N PRO A 85 -7.69 2.25 5.32
CA PRO A 85 -8.44 1.00 5.17
C PRO A 85 -9.55 1.08 4.11
N ILE A 86 -10.10 2.26 3.83
CA ILE A 86 -11.19 2.43 2.86
C ILE A 86 -10.67 2.17 1.45
N ASP A 87 -9.52 2.74 1.09
CA ASP A 87 -8.86 2.48 -0.19
C ASP A 87 -8.48 0.99 -0.31
N MET A 88 -8.05 0.35 0.78
CA MET A 88 -7.73 -1.08 0.75
C MET A 88 -8.99 -1.95 0.58
N ALA A 89 -10.10 -1.59 1.25
CA ALA A 89 -11.37 -2.27 1.12
C ALA A 89 -11.95 -2.10 -0.30
N GLU A 90 -11.78 -0.93 -0.91
CA GLU A 90 -12.17 -0.71 -2.30
C GLU A 90 -11.44 -1.68 -3.25
N ILE A 91 -10.15 -1.92 -3.03
CA ILE A 91 -9.35 -2.86 -3.83
C ILE A 91 -9.79 -4.31 -3.56
N LEU A 92 -9.78 -4.74 -2.29
CA LEU A 92 -9.92 -6.15 -1.93
C LEU A 92 -11.37 -6.65 -1.94
N VAL A 93 -12.32 -5.79 -1.57
CA VAL A 93 -13.72 -6.17 -1.35
C VAL A 93 -14.60 -5.69 -2.49
N ASN A 94 -14.66 -4.38 -2.74
CA ASN A 94 -15.60 -3.82 -3.72
C ASN A 94 -15.20 -4.16 -5.15
N PHE A 95 -13.91 -4.01 -5.48
CA PHE A 95 -13.36 -4.41 -6.77
C PHE A 95 -13.07 -5.91 -6.84
N GLY A 96 -12.91 -6.59 -5.70
CA GLY A 96 -12.70 -8.03 -5.64
C GLY A 96 -11.29 -8.48 -6.08
N PHE A 97 -10.28 -7.61 -5.95
CA PHE A 97 -8.91 -8.01 -6.23
C PHE A 97 -8.41 -9.01 -5.17
N VAL A 98 -8.11 -10.23 -5.60
CA VAL A 98 -7.56 -11.28 -4.73
C VAL A 98 -6.03 -11.33 -4.88
N PRO A 99 -5.25 -10.95 -3.83
CA PRO A 99 -3.80 -10.94 -3.84
C PRO A 99 -3.23 -12.36 -3.65
N ASP A 100 -3.45 -13.23 -4.64
CA ASP A 100 -3.05 -14.65 -4.62
C ASP A 100 -3.51 -15.37 -3.33
N ASP A 101 -2.56 -15.84 -2.52
CA ASP A 101 -2.76 -16.58 -1.27
C ASP A 101 -2.62 -15.70 -0.02
N VAL A 102 -2.43 -14.38 -0.17
CA VAL A 102 -2.34 -13.46 0.96
C VAL A 102 -3.71 -13.31 1.62
N LYS A 103 -3.86 -13.91 2.80
CA LYS A 103 -5.09 -13.90 3.61
C LYS A 103 -5.11 -12.86 4.73
N THR A 104 -4.03 -12.07 4.85
CA THR A 104 -3.85 -11.15 5.97
C THR A 104 -3.48 -9.77 5.46
N VAL A 105 -4.15 -8.75 5.99
CA VAL A 105 -3.82 -7.33 5.77
C VAL A 105 -3.15 -6.80 7.03
N ILE A 106 -1.93 -6.27 6.90
CA ILE A 106 -1.22 -5.69 8.03
C ILE A 106 -1.62 -4.23 8.20
N VAL A 107 -2.23 -3.90 9.33
CA VAL A 107 -2.55 -2.51 9.68
C VAL A 107 -1.38 -1.87 10.41
N GLY A 108 -0.75 -0.92 9.73
CA GLY A 108 0.32 -0.09 10.25
C GLY A 108 -0.19 1.07 11.11
N PRO A 109 0.58 2.16 11.20
CA PRO A 109 0.15 3.38 11.83
C PRO A 109 -1.03 4.03 11.13
N CYS A 110 -2.02 4.41 11.94
CA CYS A 110 -3.13 5.28 11.58
C CYS A 110 -3.11 6.43 12.58
N ASN A 111 -2.84 7.66 12.10
CA ASN A 111 -2.53 8.79 12.95
C ASN A 111 -3.74 9.26 13.76
N ASP A 112 -3.47 9.71 14.98
CA ASP A 112 -4.43 10.39 15.85
C ASP A 112 -4.98 11.64 15.14
N ARG A 113 -6.31 11.77 15.10
CA ARG A 113 -7.00 12.95 14.57
C ARG A 113 -8.37 13.10 15.25
N PRO A 114 -9.00 14.29 15.21
CA PRO A 114 -10.32 14.47 15.80
C PRO A 114 -11.33 13.43 15.28
N GLY A 115 -12.08 12.81 16.19
CA GLY A 115 -13.09 11.80 15.87
C GLY A 115 -12.60 10.36 15.72
N THR A 116 -11.30 10.08 15.92
CA THR A 116 -10.80 8.69 15.94
C THR A 116 -10.85 8.06 17.33
N THR A 117 -11.10 6.76 17.38
CA THR A 117 -10.89 5.90 18.54
C THR A 117 -9.51 5.25 18.45
N LYS A 118 -8.73 5.36 19.54
CA LYS A 118 -7.41 4.72 19.65
C LYS A 118 -7.56 3.23 19.96
N LEU A 119 -7.02 2.38 19.09
CA LEU A 119 -7.02 0.92 19.24
C LEU A 119 -5.68 0.36 19.74
N GLY A 120 -4.59 1.05 19.44
CA GLY A 120 -3.24 0.62 19.80
C GLY A 120 -2.30 1.81 19.92
N ASN A 121 -1.01 1.54 20.14
CA ASN A 121 -0.03 2.60 20.36
C ASN A 121 0.01 3.63 19.22
N ASN A 122 -0.17 3.16 17.97
CA ASN A 122 -0.10 3.98 16.76
C ASN A 122 -1.31 3.77 15.82
N GLN A 123 -2.42 3.22 16.31
CA GLN A 123 -3.60 2.93 15.49
C GLN A 123 -4.81 3.69 16.01
N SER A 124 -5.25 4.69 15.27
CA SER A 124 -6.45 5.46 15.57
C SER A 124 -7.34 5.57 14.34
N ILE A 125 -8.58 5.07 14.47
CA ILE A 125 -9.52 4.91 13.35
C ILE A 125 -10.89 5.50 13.70
N THR A 126 -11.62 5.91 12.66
CA THR A 126 -13.04 6.29 12.77
C THR A 126 -13.93 5.04 12.73
N GLN A 127 -15.12 5.13 13.33
CA GLN A 127 -16.16 4.10 13.19
C GLN A 127 -16.90 4.25 11.85
#